data_AF-A0A814PM09-F1
#
_entry.id   AF-A0A814PM09-F1
#
_cell.length_a   1.000
_cell.length_b   1.000
_cell.length_c   1.000
_cell.angle_alpha   90.00
_cell.angle_beta   90.00
_cell.angle_gamma   90.00
#
_symmetry.space_group_name_H-M   'P 1'
#
loop_
_entity.id
_entity.type
_entity.pdbx_description
1 polymer ?
#
loop_
_entity_poly.entity_id
_entity_poly.type
_entity_poly.pdbx_seq_one_letter_code
_entity_poly.pdbx_strand_id
1 'polypeptide(L)'
;MIDFFSNLFRLLVTIENSSFSNEDKFDALALTLNLLINLVQNTKYIYKHLMETNMPDGSTVKIYEYLAKLFCEQESSAAKAESHEENDWMMEDVDDNDFDEESDKKPTNENGANFNRALQKAAGHMENTFVAAFTGVILAVILLRDQTKYASQIRELMPQKKFDTMAFILKKFFVFMHMSHAFTPSGVKILEELISMVLSLCG
;
A
#
# COMPACT_ATOMS: atom_id res chain seq x y z
N MET A 1 22.35 -6.96 -15.23
CA MET A 1 21.35 -5.92 -14.90
C MET A 1 19.94 -6.43 -15.16
N ILE A 2 19.64 -7.04 -16.31
CA ILE A 2 18.33 -7.67 -16.60
C ILE A 2 17.96 -8.73 -15.57
N ASP A 3 18.89 -9.63 -15.24
CA ASP A 3 18.65 -10.69 -14.25
C ASP A 3 18.33 -10.14 -12.86
N PHE A 4 18.90 -9.00 -12.49
CA PHE A 4 18.60 -8.34 -11.22
C PHE A 4 17.13 -7.88 -11.18
N PHE A 5 16.61 -7.30 -12.26
CA PHE A 5 15.21 -6.86 -12.33
C PHE A 5 14.24 -8.03 -12.33
N SER A 6 14.50 -9.03 -13.18
CA SER A 6 13.72 -10.26 -13.19
C SER A 6 13.71 -10.94 -11.82
N ASN A 7 14.85 -10.95 -11.12
CA ASN A 7 14.96 -11.49 -9.77
C ASN A 7 14.21 -10.64 -8.74
N LEU A 8 14.15 -9.32 -8.92
CA LEU A 8 13.44 -8.43 -8.02
C LEU A 8 11.91 -8.61 -8.13
N PHE A 9 11.38 -8.82 -9.34
CA PHE A 9 9.97 -9.18 -9.50
C PHE A 9 9.66 -10.59 -9.01
N ARG A 10 10.57 -11.55 -9.23
CA ARG A 10 10.49 -12.88 -8.61
C ARG A 10 10.49 -12.82 -7.09
N LEU A 11 11.30 -11.93 -6.52
CA LEU A 11 11.36 -11.71 -5.08
C LEU A 11 10.02 -11.19 -4.56
N LEU A 12 9.41 -10.21 -5.23
CA LEU A 12 8.11 -9.66 -4.85
C LEU A 12 7.03 -10.76 -4.79
N VAL A 13 6.93 -11.59 -5.83
CA VAL A 13 6.02 -12.75 -5.85
C VAL A 13 6.36 -13.78 -4.78
N THR A 14 7.65 -14.06 -4.59
CA THR A 14 8.10 -15.03 -3.58
C THR A 14 7.77 -14.55 -2.17
N ILE A 15 7.89 -13.25 -1.87
CA ILE A 15 7.60 -12.70 -0.55
C ILE A 15 6.12 -12.88 -0.21
N GLU A 16 5.21 -12.56 -1.13
CA GLU A 16 3.76 -12.74 -0.90
C GLU A 16 3.39 -14.19 -0.61
N ASN A 17 3.98 -15.12 -1.36
CA ASN A 17 3.72 -16.55 -1.25
C ASN A 17 4.55 -17.26 -0.17
N SER A 18 5.42 -16.53 0.54
CA SER A 18 6.28 -17.10 1.57
C SER A 18 5.51 -17.42 2.86
N SER A 19 6.07 -18.29 3.69
CA SER A 19 5.59 -18.60 5.03
C SER A 19 6.13 -17.63 6.10
N PHE A 20 6.65 -16.46 5.71
CA PHE A 20 7.18 -15.47 6.64
C PHE A 20 6.09 -14.84 7.50
N SER A 21 6.48 -14.24 8.62
CA SER A 21 5.57 -13.42 9.44
C SER A 21 5.09 -12.20 8.64
N ASN A 22 3.95 -11.61 9.04
CA ASN A 22 3.43 -10.43 8.33
C ASN A 22 4.41 -9.25 8.39
N GLU A 23 5.07 -9.05 9.52
CA GLU A 23 6.08 -8.01 9.73
C GLU A 23 7.28 -8.20 8.78
N ASP A 24 7.84 -9.42 8.72
CA ASP A 24 8.96 -9.72 7.82
C ASP A 24 8.56 -9.56 6.33
N LYS A 25 7.31 -9.91 5.99
CA LYS A 25 6.78 -9.72 4.64
C LYS A 25 6.67 -8.25 4.31
N PHE A 26 6.14 -7.45 5.24
CA PHE A 26 6.01 -6.01 5.08
C PHE A 26 7.37 -5.37 4.84
N ASP A 27 8.36 -5.64 5.69
CA ASP A 27 9.70 -5.08 5.56
C ASP A 27 10.33 -5.41 4.20
N ALA A 28 10.25 -6.68 3.79
CA ALA A 28 10.78 -7.12 2.51
C ALA A 28 10.04 -6.49 1.33
N LEU A 29 8.71 -6.36 1.39
CA LEU A 29 7.90 -5.68 0.36
C LEU A 29 8.22 -4.19 0.30
N ALA A 30 8.26 -3.50 1.44
CA ALA A 30 8.55 -2.07 1.53
C ALA A 30 9.92 -1.74 0.94
N LEU A 31 10.96 -2.52 1.27
CA LEU A 31 12.30 -2.35 0.69
C LEU A 31 12.31 -2.59 -0.82
N THR A 32 11.66 -3.67 -1.27
CA THR A 32 11.60 -4.05 -2.68
C THR A 32 10.86 -3.01 -3.52
N LEU A 33 9.70 -2.53 -3.04
CA LEU A 33 8.88 -1.54 -3.72
C LEU A 33 9.54 -0.16 -3.73
N ASN A 34 10.18 0.27 -2.63
CA ASN A 34 10.93 1.53 -2.61
C ASN A 34 12.10 1.52 -3.60
N LEU A 35 12.80 0.38 -3.71
CA LEU A 35 13.84 0.21 -4.71
C LEU A 35 13.25 0.27 -6.14
N LEU A 36 12.09 -0.35 -6.38
CA LEU A 36 11.39 -0.26 -7.67
C LEU A 36 10.99 1.16 -8.03
N ILE A 37 10.45 1.94 -7.08
CA ILE A 37 10.10 3.36 -7.30
C ILE A 37 11.32 4.10 -7.85
N ASN A 38 12.45 4.02 -7.14
CA ASN A 38 13.69 4.68 -7.55
C ASN A 38 14.16 4.26 -8.94
N LEU A 39 14.06 2.96 -9.24
CA LEU A 39 14.57 2.38 -10.48
C LEU A 39 13.68 2.70 -11.69
N VAL A 40 12.36 2.57 -11.54
CA VAL A 40 11.35 2.88 -12.58
C VAL A 40 11.30 4.39 -12.85
N GLN A 41 11.43 5.21 -11.80
CA GLN A 41 11.44 6.65 -11.95
C GLN A 41 12.66 7.15 -12.71
N ASN A 42 13.85 6.58 -12.49
CA ASN A 42 15.09 7.16 -13.04
C ASN A 42 15.61 6.44 -14.30
N THR A 43 15.15 5.22 -14.61
CA THR A 43 15.74 4.42 -15.68
C THR A 43 14.72 4.00 -16.74
N LYS A 44 14.85 4.56 -17.94
CA LYS A 44 13.96 4.26 -19.08
C LYS A 44 13.93 2.79 -19.47
N TYR A 45 15.07 2.11 -19.40
CA TYR A 45 15.18 0.69 -19.72
C TYR A 45 14.35 -0.17 -18.76
N ILE A 46 14.43 0.11 -17.46
CA ILE A 46 13.70 -0.60 -16.41
C ILE A 46 12.20 -0.36 -16.56
N TYR A 47 11.81 0.89 -16.81
CA TYR A 47 10.42 1.21 -17.13
C TYR A 47 9.89 0.38 -18.30
N LYS A 48 10.59 0.37 -19.44
CA LYS A 48 10.19 -0.41 -20.62
C LYS A 48 10.07 -1.90 -20.29
N HIS A 49 11.05 -2.44 -19.57
CA HIS A 49 11.05 -3.85 -19.17
C HIS A 49 9.87 -4.19 -18.25
N LEU A 50 9.54 -3.33 -17.28
CA LEU A 50 8.37 -3.48 -16.41
C LEU A 50 7.07 -3.52 -17.23
N MET A 51 6.97 -2.72 -18.30
CA MET A 51 5.75 -2.65 -19.12
C MET A 51 5.57 -3.83 -20.10
N GLU A 52 6.65 -4.52 -20.45
CA GLU A 52 6.66 -5.56 -21.49
C GLU A 52 6.81 -6.98 -20.94
N THR A 53 7.24 -7.12 -19.69
CA THR A 53 7.58 -8.43 -19.09
C THR A 53 6.36 -9.03 -18.38
N ASN A 54 6.16 -10.32 -18.62
CA ASN A 54 5.16 -11.12 -17.92
C ASN A 54 5.66 -11.53 -16.54
N MET A 55 4.73 -11.88 -15.67
CA MET A 55 5.03 -12.40 -14.34
C MET A 55 5.88 -13.69 -14.43
N PRO A 56 6.82 -13.88 -13.48
CA PRO A 56 7.71 -15.04 -13.48
C PRO A 56 7.04 -16.35 -13.02
N ASP A 57 5.74 -16.31 -12.71
CA ASP A 57 4.89 -17.44 -12.33
C ASP A 57 4.38 -18.23 -13.56
N GLY A 58 4.76 -17.82 -14.77
CA GLY A 58 4.33 -18.44 -16.02
C GLY A 58 2.98 -17.93 -16.53
N SER A 59 2.34 -16.98 -15.85
CA SER A 59 1.12 -16.34 -16.32
C SER A 59 1.40 -15.35 -17.47
N THR A 60 0.34 -15.01 -18.22
CA THR A 60 0.39 -13.95 -19.24
C THR A 60 0.15 -12.56 -18.66
N VAL A 61 0.01 -12.45 -17.34
CA VAL A 61 -0.18 -11.19 -16.62
C VAL A 61 1.12 -10.42 -16.69
N LYS A 62 1.06 -9.15 -17.08
CA LYS A 62 2.23 -8.27 -17.08
C LYS A 62 2.49 -7.74 -15.68
N ILE A 63 3.74 -7.42 -15.40
CA ILE A 63 4.17 -6.95 -14.07
C ILE A 63 3.38 -5.72 -13.63
N TYR A 64 3.13 -4.73 -14.49
CA TYR A 64 2.34 -3.56 -14.09
C TYR A 64 0.88 -3.89 -13.77
N GLU A 65 0.31 -4.92 -14.42
CA GLU A 65 -1.06 -5.36 -14.15
C GLU A 65 -1.13 -6.04 -12.78
N TYR A 66 -0.11 -6.83 -12.46
CA TYR A 66 0.05 -7.40 -11.14
C TYR A 66 0.24 -6.33 -10.07
N LEU A 67 1.04 -5.28 -10.30
CA LEU A 67 1.18 -4.16 -9.37
C LEU A 67 -0.15 -3.43 -9.14
N ALA A 68 -1.00 -3.31 -10.17
CA ALA A 68 -2.34 -2.75 -10.03
C ALA A 68 -3.27 -3.65 -9.20
N LYS A 69 -3.16 -4.98 -9.34
CA LYS A 69 -3.88 -5.94 -8.49
C LYS A 69 -3.42 -5.84 -7.04
N LEU A 70 -2.11 -5.83 -6.82
CA LEU A 70 -1.52 -5.67 -5.49
C LEU A 70 -1.98 -4.38 -4.82
N PHE A 71 -2.00 -3.27 -5.56
CA PHE A 71 -2.56 -2.01 -5.06
C PHE A 71 -4.00 -2.19 -4.55
N CYS A 72 -4.88 -2.81 -5.35
CA CYS A 72 -6.28 -2.99 -5.01
C CYS A 72 -6.47 -3.94 -3.82
N GLU A 73 -5.72 -5.03 -3.76
CA GLU A 73 -5.79 -6.01 -2.67
C GLU A 73 -5.37 -5.41 -1.34
N GLN A 74 -4.31 -4.60 -1.34
CA GLN A 74 -3.79 -3.95 -0.13
C GLN A 74 -4.70 -2.82 0.33
N GLU A 75 -5.22 -2.01 -0.60
CA GLU A 75 -6.21 -0.99 -0.26
C GLU A 75 -7.50 -1.61 0.29
N SER A 76 -8.00 -2.68 -0.32
CA SER A 76 -9.19 -3.39 0.16
C SER A 76 -8.95 -4.02 1.54
N SER A 77 -7.74 -4.48 1.82
CA SER A 77 -7.37 -5.05 3.12
C SER A 77 -7.25 -3.97 4.19
N ALA A 78 -6.67 -2.82 3.86
CA ALA A 78 -6.63 -1.65 4.73
C ALA A 78 -8.03 -1.11 5.03
N ALA A 79 -8.90 -0.94 4.01
CA ALA A 79 -10.26 -0.44 4.19
C ALA A 79 -11.12 -1.34 5.09
N LYS A 80 -10.97 -2.67 4.96
CA LYS A 80 -11.62 -3.63 5.87
C LYS A 80 -11.13 -3.45 7.31
N ALA A 81 -9.83 -3.28 7.51
CA ALA A 81 -9.27 -3.04 8.84
C ALA A 81 -9.81 -1.73 9.45
N GLU A 82 -9.90 -0.62 8.69
CA GLU A 82 -10.52 0.65 9.16
C GLU A 82 -11.96 0.41 9.62
N SER A 83 -12.77 -0.29 8.84
CA SER A 83 -14.18 -0.56 9.18
C SER A 83 -14.36 -1.49 10.39
N HIS A 84 -13.41 -2.40 10.63
CA HIS A 84 -13.44 -3.29 11.78
C HIS A 84 -12.93 -2.59 13.03
N GLU A 85 -11.93 -1.72 12.92
CA GLU A 85 -11.49 -0.85 14.01
C GLU A 85 -12.62 0.07 14.45
N GLU A 86 -13.34 0.69 13.50
CA GLU A 86 -14.50 1.55 13.78
C GLU A 86 -15.61 0.83 14.57
N ASN A 87 -15.79 -0.47 14.36
CA ASN A 87 -16.80 -1.26 15.07
C ASN A 87 -16.28 -1.82 16.41
N ASP A 88 -15.00 -2.20 16.51
CA ASP A 88 -14.43 -2.74 17.73
C ASP A 88 -14.39 -1.68 18.85
N TRP A 89 -14.09 -0.40 18.56
CA TRP A 89 -14.15 0.67 19.56
C TRP A 89 -15.59 1.02 19.98
N MET A 90 -16.55 0.98 19.05
CA MET A 90 -17.97 1.25 19.36
C MET A 90 -18.63 0.13 20.17
N MET A 91 -18.12 -1.11 20.11
CA MET A 91 -18.67 -2.25 20.85
C MET A 91 -18.11 -2.36 22.28
N GLU A 92 -17.00 -1.71 22.60
CA GLU A 92 -16.49 -1.61 23.98
C GLU A 92 -17.22 -0.55 24.83
N ASP A 93 -17.96 0.38 24.21
CA ASP A 93 -18.78 1.40 24.90
C ASP A 93 -20.21 0.94 25.23
N VAL A 94 -20.54 -0.36 25.05
CA VAL A 94 -21.84 -0.92 25.45
C VAL A 94 -21.67 -1.94 26.57
N ASP A 95 -21.12 -1.48 27.70
CA ASP A 95 -21.40 -2.09 29.00
C ASP A 95 -21.64 -0.98 30.04
N ASP A 96 -22.64 -0.14 29.74
CA ASP A 96 -23.26 0.77 30.70
C ASP A 96 -24.14 -0.06 31.66
N ASN A 97 -23.52 -0.68 32.68
CA ASN A 97 -24.13 -1.00 33.97
C ASN A 97 -23.02 -1.32 35.00
N ASP A 98 -22.38 -0.29 35.53
CA ASP A 98 -22.28 -0.03 36.98
C ASP A 98 -21.24 1.07 37.22
N PHE A 99 -21.74 2.29 37.39
CA PHE A 99 -21.04 3.29 38.18
C PHE A 99 -21.06 2.80 39.62
N ASP A 100 -19.96 2.22 40.11
CA ASP A 100 -19.55 2.35 41.51
C ASP A 100 -18.05 2.04 41.71
N GLU A 101 -17.40 3.04 42.31
CA GLU A 101 -16.23 3.02 43.20
C GLU A 101 -14.86 2.43 42.76
N GLU A 102 -13.86 3.30 42.91
CA GLU A 102 -12.43 3.07 43.17
C GLU A 102 -11.88 1.63 43.06
N SER A 103 -10.96 1.41 42.12
CA SER A 103 -9.78 0.56 42.41
C SER A 103 -8.73 0.61 41.29
N ASP A 104 -7.48 0.76 41.71
CA ASP A 104 -6.25 0.38 40.99
C ASP A 104 -6.33 -1.06 40.45
N LYS A 105 -7.04 -1.26 39.34
CA LYS A 105 -7.07 -2.55 38.64
C LYS A 105 -5.88 -2.61 37.68
N LYS A 106 -4.85 -3.34 38.09
CA LYS A 106 -3.84 -3.88 37.15
C LYS A 106 -4.56 -4.48 35.93
N PRO A 107 -4.07 -4.25 34.70
CA PRO A 107 -4.72 -4.82 33.52
C PRO A 107 -4.82 -6.33 33.69
N THR A 108 -6.05 -6.84 33.67
CA THR A 108 -6.33 -8.28 33.62
C THR A 108 -5.76 -8.85 32.33
N ASN A 109 -5.36 -10.12 32.34
CA ASN A 109 -4.73 -10.80 31.20
C ASN A 109 -5.60 -10.76 29.92
N GLU A 110 -6.92 -10.73 30.07
CA GLU A 110 -7.89 -10.60 28.96
C GLU A 110 -7.89 -9.19 28.34
N ASN A 111 -7.86 -8.14 29.17
CA ASN A 111 -7.75 -6.75 28.69
C ASN A 111 -6.41 -6.52 27.98
N GLY A 112 -5.31 -7.12 28.48
CA GLY A 112 -4.00 -7.09 27.81
C GLY A 112 -3.97 -7.84 26.47
N ALA A 113 -4.68 -8.96 26.35
CA ALA A 113 -4.80 -9.71 25.10
C ALA A 113 -5.61 -8.94 24.04
N ASN A 114 -6.70 -8.27 24.45
CA ASN A 114 -7.51 -7.44 23.55
C ASN A 114 -6.73 -6.20 23.07
N PHE A 115 -6.02 -5.52 23.97
CA PHE A 115 -5.15 -4.39 23.60
C PHE A 115 -4.06 -4.80 22.59
N ASN A 116 -3.37 -5.91 22.84
CA ASN A 116 -2.33 -6.42 21.92
C ASN A 116 -2.92 -6.78 20.55
N ARG A 117 -4.14 -7.32 20.51
CA ARG A 117 -4.84 -7.65 19.27
C ARG A 117 -5.25 -6.39 18.49
N ALA A 118 -5.76 -5.36 19.17
CA ALA A 118 -6.07 -4.07 18.55
C ALA A 118 -4.81 -3.42 17.98
N LEU A 119 -3.70 -3.45 18.73
CA LEU A 119 -2.41 -2.93 18.28
C LEU A 119 -1.90 -3.67 17.03
N GLN A 120 -2.00 -5.00 16.99
CA GLN A 120 -1.62 -5.79 15.82
C GLN A 120 -2.51 -5.52 14.61
N LYS A 121 -3.81 -5.30 14.80
CA LYS A 121 -4.73 -4.90 13.72
C LYS A 121 -4.35 -3.55 13.14
N ALA A 122 -4.10 -2.56 14.00
CA ALA A 122 -3.66 -1.23 13.59
C ALA A 122 -2.30 -1.25 12.87
N ALA A 123 -1.35 -2.08 13.33
CA ALA A 123 -0.09 -2.28 12.64
C ALA A 123 -0.31 -2.86 11.22
N GLY A 124 -1.10 -3.94 11.10
CA GLY A 124 -1.42 -4.53 9.80
C GLY A 124 -2.20 -3.60 8.87
N HIS A 125 -3.09 -2.76 9.40
CA HIS A 125 -3.74 -1.68 8.64
C HIS A 125 -2.70 -0.76 8.01
N MET A 126 -1.76 -0.27 8.81
CA MET A 126 -0.71 0.64 8.34
C MET A 126 0.13 -0.06 7.28
N GLU A 127 0.59 -1.28 7.53
CA GLU A 127 1.39 -2.07 6.57
C GLU A 127 0.70 -2.16 5.21
N ASN A 128 -0.58 -2.55 5.19
CA ASN A 128 -1.37 -2.63 3.95
C ASN A 128 -1.48 -1.24 3.27
N THR A 129 -1.72 -0.18 4.04
CA THR A 129 -1.79 1.20 3.53
C THR A 129 -0.46 1.64 2.90
N PHE A 130 0.68 1.28 3.50
CA PHE A 130 2.01 1.58 2.95
C PHE A 130 2.30 0.81 1.67
N VAL A 131 2.00 -0.49 1.62
CA VAL A 131 2.20 -1.30 0.41
C VAL A 131 1.31 -0.78 -0.73
N ALA A 132 0.05 -0.42 -0.43
CA ALA A 132 -0.84 0.25 -1.39
C ALA A 132 -0.26 1.60 -1.85
N ALA A 133 0.30 2.40 -0.94
CA ALA A 133 0.91 3.67 -1.32
C ALA A 133 2.15 3.49 -2.23
N PHE A 134 3.06 2.59 -1.90
CA PHE A 134 4.26 2.36 -2.72
C PHE A 134 3.91 1.84 -4.12
N THR A 135 2.99 0.88 -4.21
CA THR A 135 2.49 0.40 -5.51
C THR A 135 1.77 1.49 -6.28
N GLY A 136 0.93 2.30 -5.61
CA GLY A 136 0.27 3.47 -6.18
C GLY A 136 1.25 4.49 -6.75
N VAL A 137 2.38 4.74 -6.08
CA VAL A 137 3.45 5.62 -6.59
C VAL A 137 4.05 5.05 -7.88
N ILE A 138 4.33 3.74 -7.94
CA ILE A 138 4.86 3.11 -9.16
C ILE A 138 3.86 3.26 -10.32
N LEU A 139 2.57 3.01 -10.07
CA LEU A 139 1.51 3.16 -11.07
C LEU A 139 1.38 4.62 -11.53
N ALA A 140 1.47 5.58 -10.61
CA ALA A 140 1.49 7.00 -10.95
C ALA A 140 2.71 7.38 -11.81
N VAL A 141 3.90 6.83 -11.51
CA VAL A 141 5.09 7.02 -12.36
C VAL A 141 4.87 6.45 -13.76
N ILE A 142 4.20 5.32 -13.89
CA ILE A 142 3.86 4.74 -15.19
C ILE A 142 2.96 5.68 -15.99
N LEU A 143 1.90 6.20 -15.35
CA LEU A 143 0.97 7.14 -15.96
C LEU A 143 1.65 8.46 -16.34
N LEU A 144 2.54 8.99 -15.49
CA LEU A 144 3.29 10.22 -15.76
C LEU A 144 4.17 10.06 -17.02
N ARG A 145 4.73 8.88 -17.25
CA ARG A 145 5.62 8.60 -18.38
C ARG A 145 4.88 8.43 -19.71
N ASP A 146 3.73 7.76 -19.71
CA ASP A 146 2.98 7.45 -20.94
C ASP A 146 1.47 7.31 -20.67
N GLN A 147 0.86 8.43 -20.29
CA GLN A 147 -0.55 8.53 -19.92
C GLN A 147 -1.48 8.05 -21.05
N THR A 148 -1.21 8.46 -22.29
CA THR A 148 -2.07 8.16 -23.45
C THR A 148 -2.17 6.66 -23.72
N LYS A 149 -1.10 5.91 -23.43
CA LYS A 149 -1.06 4.47 -23.63
C LYS A 149 -1.66 3.68 -22.47
N TYR A 150 -1.36 4.06 -21.22
CA TYR A 150 -1.64 3.21 -20.06
C TYR A 150 -2.82 3.67 -19.19
N ALA A 151 -3.34 4.89 -19.35
CA ALA A 151 -4.45 5.37 -18.51
C ALA A 151 -5.69 4.48 -18.60
N SER A 152 -6.13 4.09 -19.80
CA SER A 152 -7.29 3.20 -19.97
C SER A 152 -7.03 1.81 -19.41
N GLN A 153 -5.86 1.24 -19.68
CA GLN A 153 -5.48 -0.11 -19.22
C GLN A 153 -5.43 -0.19 -17.70
N ILE A 154 -4.77 0.76 -17.04
CA ILE A 154 -4.69 0.80 -15.58
C ILE A 154 -6.06 1.10 -14.98
N ARG A 155 -6.85 2.01 -15.58
CA ARG A 155 -8.21 2.32 -15.12
C ARG A 155 -9.10 1.07 -15.09
N GLU A 156 -9.03 0.20 -16.09
CA GLU A 156 -9.80 -1.05 -16.12
C GLU A 156 -9.46 -2.02 -14.96
N LEU A 157 -8.27 -1.88 -14.38
CA LEU A 157 -7.82 -2.68 -13.23
C LEU A 157 -8.16 -2.03 -11.88
N MET A 158 -8.56 -0.76 -11.86
CA MET A 158 -8.83 -0.02 -10.63
C MET A 158 -10.24 -0.30 -10.08
N PRO A 159 -10.46 -0.10 -8.77
CA PRO A 159 -11.78 -0.20 -8.17
C PRO A 159 -12.75 0.75 -8.87
N GLN A 160 -13.95 0.24 -9.20
CA GLN A 160 -14.99 0.99 -9.91
C GLN A 160 -14.55 1.60 -11.25
N LYS A 161 -13.42 1.15 -11.81
CA LYS A 161 -12.77 1.71 -13.00
C LYS A 161 -12.48 3.20 -12.87
N LYS A 162 -12.03 3.62 -11.68
CA LYS A 162 -11.79 5.01 -11.30
C LYS A 162 -10.43 5.18 -10.62
N PHE A 163 -9.86 6.38 -10.72
CA PHE A 163 -8.58 6.70 -10.09
C PHE A 163 -8.71 7.32 -8.69
N ASP A 164 -9.94 7.59 -8.25
CA ASP A 164 -10.26 8.25 -6.98
C ASP A 164 -9.60 7.56 -5.78
N THR A 165 -9.67 6.23 -5.71
CA THR A 165 -9.02 5.43 -4.65
C THR A 165 -7.51 5.62 -4.64
N MET A 166 -6.86 5.58 -5.81
CA MET A 166 -5.41 5.79 -5.91
C MET A 166 -5.03 7.22 -5.52
N ALA A 167 -5.80 8.23 -5.95
CA ALA A 167 -5.59 9.61 -5.54
C ALA A 167 -5.72 9.79 -4.02
N PHE A 168 -6.71 9.14 -3.40
CA PHE A 168 -6.95 9.19 -1.98
C PHE A 168 -5.81 8.56 -1.17
N ILE A 169 -5.36 7.36 -1.54
CA ILE A 169 -4.23 6.69 -0.88
C ILE A 169 -2.94 7.50 -1.00
N LEU A 170 -2.64 8.03 -2.20
CA LEU A 170 -1.45 8.87 -2.39
C LEU A 170 -1.49 10.15 -1.56
N LYS A 171 -2.66 10.77 -1.37
CA LYS A 171 -2.83 11.93 -0.47
C LYS A 171 -2.63 11.56 0.99
N LYS A 172 -3.22 10.45 1.47
CA LYS A 172 -2.98 9.93 2.83
C LYS A 172 -1.47 9.71 3.06
N PHE A 173 -0.80 9.08 2.09
CA PHE A 173 0.63 8.85 2.14
C PHE A 173 1.46 10.15 2.16
N PHE A 174 1.09 11.14 1.33
CA PHE A 174 1.75 12.45 1.33
C PHE A 174 1.65 13.15 2.68
N VAL A 175 0.46 13.18 3.29
CA VAL A 175 0.26 13.76 4.62
C VAL A 175 1.11 13.03 5.66
N PHE A 176 1.11 11.69 5.64
CA PHE A 176 1.93 10.90 6.55
C PHE A 176 3.43 11.23 6.41
N MET A 177 3.94 11.32 5.18
CA MET A 177 5.35 11.58 4.93
C MET A 177 5.76 13.01 5.32
N HIS A 178 4.85 13.97 5.21
CA HIS A 178 5.05 15.32 5.72
C HIS A 178 5.13 15.33 7.26
N MET A 179 4.25 14.60 7.94
CA MET A 179 4.23 14.52 9.41
C MET A 179 5.45 13.79 9.98
N SER A 180 5.90 12.71 9.33
CA SER A 180 7.05 11.92 9.76
C SER A 180 8.40 12.52 9.38
N HIS A 181 8.44 13.60 8.60
CA HIS A 181 9.67 14.21 8.08
C HIS A 181 10.58 13.23 7.32
N ALA A 182 10.00 12.17 6.76
CA ALA A 182 10.74 11.05 6.18
C ALA A 182 11.22 11.31 4.73
N PHE A 183 10.79 12.41 4.08
CA PHE A 183 11.18 12.74 2.71
C PHE A 183 12.12 13.94 2.59
N THR A 184 12.94 13.89 1.54
CA THR A 184 13.66 15.06 1.04
C THR A 184 12.69 16.03 0.37
N PRO A 185 12.98 17.35 0.33
CA PRO A 185 12.15 18.33 -0.37
C PRO A 185 11.88 17.96 -1.84
N SER A 186 12.86 17.35 -2.51
CA SER A 186 12.71 16.87 -3.89
C SER A 186 11.71 15.72 -4.00
N GLY A 187 11.72 14.78 -3.04
CA GLY A 187 10.78 13.66 -3.00
C GLY A 187 9.33 14.13 -2.78
N VAL A 188 9.13 15.12 -1.91
CA VAL A 188 7.82 15.77 -1.68
C VAL A 188 7.28 16.36 -2.99
N LYS A 189 8.10 17.13 -3.71
CA LYS A 189 7.71 17.75 -4.98
C LYS A 189 7.32 16.72 -6.05
N ILE A 190 8.08 15.63 -6.17
CA ILE A 190 7.75 14.54 -7.09
C ILE A 190 6.40 13.93 -6.72
N LEU A 191 6.16 13.67 -5.43
CA LEU A 191 4.89 13.09 -4.98
C LEU A 191 3.71 14.03 -5.24
N GLU A 192 3.86 15.34 -5.08
CA GLU A 192 2.85 16.34 -5.44
C GLU A 192 2.51 16.32 -6.94
N GLU A 193 3.54 16.20 -7.81
CA GLU A 193 3.36 16.10 -9.25
C GLU A 193 2.59 14.83 -9.62
N LEU A 194 2.96 13.69 -9.02
CA LEU A 194 2.26 12.42 -9.21
C LEU A 194 0.80 12.51 -8.79
N ILE A 195 0.52 13.07 -7.60
CA ILE A 195 -0.85 13.26 -7.10
C ILE A 195 -1.65 14.15 -8.05
N SER A 196 -1.07 15.26 -8.51
CA SER A 196 -1.73 16.19 -9.42
C SER A 196 -2.08 15.54 -10.76
N MET A 197 -1.17 14.73 -11.30
CA MET A 197 -1.41 13.96 -12.52
C MET A 197 -2.53 12.93 -12.32
N VAL A 198 -2.52 12.16 -11.23
CA VAL A 198 -3.59 11.18 -10.94
C VAL A 198 -4.95 11.86 -10.76
N LEU A 199 -4.99 13.02 -10.09
CA LEU A 199 -6.21 13.80 -9.94
C LEU A 199 -6.77 14.30 -11.27
N SER A 200 -5.92 14.65 -12.23
CA SER A 200 -6.36 15.04 -13.57
C SER A 200 -7.06 13.92 -14.35
N LEU A 201 -6.86 12.66 -13.90
CA LEU A 201 -7.51 11.48 -14.45
C LEU A 201 -8.79 11.10 -13.70
N CYS A 202 -9.10 11.75 -12.58
CA CYS A 202 -10.35 11.54 -11.84
C CYS A 202 -11.47 12.33 -12.53
N GLY A 203 -12.39 11.62 -13.17
CA GLY A 203 -13.50 12.16 -13.95
C GLY A 203 -14.51 11.07 -14.26
#